data_AF-A0AA40ASE4-F1
#
_entry.id   AF-A0AA40ASE4-F1
#
_cell.length_a   1.000
_cell.length_b   1.000
_cell.length_c   1.000
_cell.angle_alpha   90.00
_cell.angle_beta   90.00
_cell.angle_gamma   90.00
#
_symmetry.space_group_name_H-M   'P 1'
#
loop_
_entity.id
_entity.type
_entity.pdbx_description
1 polymer ?
#
loop_
_entity_poly.entity_id
_entity_poly.type
_entity_poly.pdbx_seq_one_letter_code
_entity_poly.pdbx_strand_id
1 'polypeptide(L)'
;MKPLAWVPLAMCMISQASPVPDPLPVPASADLALLPRQSVSRAVSLSSVMLIHDSETFGDDEFTRVRTLDTVNLGTSEGLIKQVRYAETAGGEICIQVDLTLTLNPADLSVNVGYFLSLYEGTSEECGGDLDGTFQSDDSVGRDTSKTITATVNNNDEGGDWARLTLTVLNAP
;
A
#
# COMPACT_ATOMS: atom_id res chain seq x y z
N MET A 1 52.20 69.80 -28.39
CA MET A 1 51.67 70.76 -29.38
C MET A 1 50.21 70.42 -29.67
N LYS A 2 49.32 71.42 -29.59
CA LYS A 2 47.91 71.44 -30.06
C LYS A 2 47.81 71.07 -31.57
N PRO A 3 46.64 71.03 -32.26
CA PRO A 3 45.20 70.87 -31.91
C PRO A 3 44.39 69.98 -32.93
N LEU A 4 43.05 70.13 -32.89
CA LEU A 4 41.99 69.91 -33.92
C LEU A 4 41.31 68.52 -33.92
N ALA A 5 40.08 68.37 -33.43
CA ALA A 5 38.78 68.92 -33.88
C ALA A 5 38.32 68.37 -35.23
N TRP A 6 37.26 67.53 -35.22
CA TRP A 6 36.16 67.66 -36.18
C TRP A 6 34.93 66.83 -35.77
N VAL A 7 33.76 67.44 -36.03
CA VAL A 7 32.39 66.98 -35.76
C VAL A 7 31.81 66.39 -37.07
N PRO A 8 30.52 66.05 -37.16
CA PRO A 8 29.90 64.72 -37.14
C PRO A 8 29.47 64.22 -38.55
N LEU A 9 28.87 63.03 -38.65
CA LEU A 9 27.78 62.83 -39.61
C LEU A 9 26.81 61.74 -39.11
N ALA A 10 25.63 62.19 -38.69
CA ALA A 10 24.50 61.34 -38.38
C ALA A 10 23.93 60.76 -39.68
N MET A 11 23.98 59.45 -39.83
CA MET A 11 23.31 58.73 -40.92
C MET A 11 22.02 58.13 -40.36
N CYS A 12 20.90 58.79 -40.64
CA CYS A 12 19.57 58.34 -40.27
C CYS A 12 19.19 57.17 -41.20
N MET A 13 19.36 55.93 -40.71
CA MET A 13 18.90 54.73 -41.39
C MET A 13 17.41 54.55 -41.08
N ILE A 14 16.55 54.84 -42.06
CA ILE A 14 15.13 54.45 -42.01
C ILE A 14 15.07 52.95 -42.29
N SER A 15 14.97 52.16 -41.22
CA SER A 15 14.72 50.73 -41.29
C SER A 15 13.25 50.49 -41.65
N GLN A 16 12.98 50.07 -42.88
CA GLN A 16 11.64 49.60 -43.25
C GLN A 16 11.42 48.23 -42.60
N ALA A 17 10.48 48.16 -41.65
CA ALA A 17 10.02 46.92 -41.06
C ALA A 17 9.33 46.07 -42.13
N SER A 18 9.83 44.86 -42.36
CA SER A 18 9.18 43.87 -43.21
C SER A 18 7.82 43.48 -42.62
N PRO A 19 6.79 43.24 -43.45
CA PRO A 19 5.49 42.78 -42.97
C PRO A 19 5.64 41.41 -42.29
N VAL A 20 5.04 41.29 -41.10
CA VAL A 20 4.99 40.04 -40.33
C VAL A 20 4.21 39.01 -41.16
N PRO A 21 4.78 37.83 -41.45
CA PRO A 21 4.06 36.77 -42.14
C PRO A 21 2.90 36.27 -41.26
N ASP A 22 1.74 36.05 -41.88
CA ASP A 22 0.56 35.54 -41.19
C ASP A 22 0.89 34.24 -40.42
N PRO A 23 0.37 34.07 -39.19
CA PRO A 23 0.58 32.85 -38.43
C PRO A 23 -0.03 31.67 -39.17
N LEU A 24 0.77 30.62 -39.39
CA LEU A 24 0.31 29.37 -39.97
C LEU A 24 -0.86 28.81 -39.14
N PRO A 25 -1.89 28.23 -39.78
CA PRO A 25 -2.99 27.59 -39.06
C PRO A 25 -2.43 26.44 -38.20
N VAL A 26 -2.61 26.57 -36.89
CA VAL A 26 -2.28 25.51 -35.93
C VAL A 26 -3.22 24.34 -36.23
N PRO A 27 -2.71 23.12 -36.48
CA PRO A 27 -3.58 21.97 -36.67
C PRO A 27 -4.41 21.76 -35.41
N ALA A 28 -5.73 21.64 -35.60
CA ALA A 28 -6.68 21.37 -34.55
C ALA A 28 -6.19 20.21 -33.68
N SER A 29 -6.17 20.43 -32.37
CA SER A 29 -5.87 19.44 -31.34
C SER A 29 -6.56 18.13 -31.71
N ALA A 30 -5.76 17.13 -32.07
CA ALA A 30 -6.26 15.78 -32.26
C ALA A 30 -7.00 15.40 -30.98
N ASP A 31 -8.29 15.07 -31.13
CA ASP A 31 -9.06 14.34 -30.14
C ASP A 31 -8.19 13.19 -29.66
N LEU A 32 -7.66 13.36 -28.44
CA LEU A 32 -7.01 12.31 -27.68
C LEU A 32 -8.15 11.35 -27.32
N ALA A 33 -8.51 10.52 -28.29
CA ALA A 33 -9.63 9.61 -28.21
C ALA A 33 -9.54 8.87 -26.88
N LEU A 34 -10.62 8.96 -26.11
CA LEU A 34 -10.92 8.11 -24.98
C LEU A 34 -10.77 6.65 -25.42
N LEU A 35 -9.56 6.12 -25.37
CA LEU A 35 -9.37 4.69 -25.30
C LEU A 35 -10.09 4.26 -24.01
N PRO A 36 -10.98 3.25 -24.05
CA PRO A 36 -11.60 2.77 -22.83
C PRO A 36 -10.46 2.39 -21.88
N ARG A 37 -10.37 3.10 -20.75
CA ARG A 37 -9.47 2.76 -19.67
C ARG A 37 -9.86 1.33 -19.30
N GLN A 38 -9.02 0.34 -19.61
CA GLN A 38 -9.32 -1.04 -19.24
C GLN A 38 -9.61 -1.05 -17.74
N SER A 39 -10.78 -1.58 -17.37
CA SER A 39 -11.12 -1.76 -15.96
C SER A 39 -10.13 -2.74 -15.37
N VAL A 40 -9.34 -2.25 -14.42
CA VAL A 40 -8.40 -3.08 -13.68
C VAL A 40 -9.12 -3.51 -12.42
N SER A 41 -9.38 -4.81 -12.28
CA SER A 41 -9.99 -5.40 -11.08
C SER A 41 -9.29 -6.70 -10.72
N ARG A 42 -9.27 -7.04 -9.43
CA ARG A 42 -8.76 -8.30 -8.86
C ARG A 42 -9.62 -8.73 -7.68
N ALA A 43 -9.88 -10.02 -7.58
CA ALA A 43 -10.48 -10.66 -6.41
C ALA A 43 -9.39 -11.24 -5.53
N VAL A 44 -9.33 -10.81 -4.26
CA VAL A 44 -8.35 -11.28 -3.27
C VAL A 44 -9.06 -12.15 -2.23
N SER A 45 -8.78 -13.44 -2.23
CA SER A 45 -9.28 -14.37 -1.21
C SER A 45 -8.20 -14.60 -0.14
N LEU A 46 -8.62 -14.60 1.13
CA LEU A 46 -7.73 -14.70 2.27
C LEU A 46 -8.16 -15.85 3.19
N SER A 47 -7.22 -16.67 3.61
CA SER A 47 -7.41 -17.66 4.68
C SER A 47 -6.24 -17.60 5.64
N SER A 48 -6.51 -17.58 6.93
CA SER A 48 -5.50 -17.56 7.97
C SER A 48 -5.59 -18.77 8.89
N VAL A 49 -4.43 -19.22 9.33
CA VAL A 49 -4.26 -20.10 10.48
C VAL A 49 -3.41 -19.35 11.47
N MET A 50 -3.87 -19.26 12.72
CA MET A 50 -3.13 -18.64 13.81
C MET A 50 -2.85 -19.68 14.88
N LEU A 51 -1.59 -19.82 15.25
CA LEU A 51 -1.15 -20.59 16.39
C LEU A 51 -0.77 -19.61 17.49
N ILE A 52 -1.42 -19.71 18.65
CA ILE A 52 -1.18 -18.87 19.82
C ILE A 52 -0.60 -19.78 20.89
N HIS A 53 0.50 -19.36 21.49
CA HIS A 53 1.13 -20.01 22.62
C HIS A 53 1.03 -19.08 23.81
N ASP A 54 0.53 -19.65 24.89
CA ASP A 54 0.18 -19.01 26.15
C ASP A 54 1.04 -19.66 27.24
N SER A 55 1.98 -18.89 27.80
CA SER A 55 3.08 -19.36 28.63
C SER A 55 2.79 -19.09 30.09
N GLU A 56 2.22 -20.07 30.77
CA GLU A 56 1.81 -19.91 32.17
C GLU A 56 2.80 -20.54 33.15
N THR A 57 2.88 -19.98 34.36
CA THR A 57 3.80 -20.47 35.42
C THR A 57 3.62 -21.96 35.72
N PHE A 58 2.41 -22.49 35.47
CA PHE A 58 2.04 -23.86 35.76
C PHE A 58 1.76 -24.72 34.52
N GLY A 59 2.29 -24.35 33.36
CA GLY A 59 2.26 -25.13 32.12
C GLY A 59 1.93 -24.28 30.92
N ASP A 60 2.33 -24.72 29.72
CA ASP A 60 2.06 -23.97 28.49
C ASP A 60 0.80 -24.49 27.81
N ASP A 61 -0.02 -23.59 27.27
CA ASP A 61 -1.18 -23.91 26.44
C ASP A 61 -0.96 -23.45 24.99
N GLU A 62 -1.43 -24.26 24.03
CA GLU A 62 -1.36 -23.95 22.61
C GLU A 62 -2.75 -23.96 21.97
N PHE A 63 -3.08 -22.89 21.25
CA PHE A 63 -4.35 -22.71 20.60
C PHE A 63 -4.19 -22.54 19.10
N THR A 64 -4.90 -23.34 18.31
CA THR A 64 -5.01 -23.13 16.86
C THR A 64 -6.35 -22.50 16.52
N ARG A 65 -6.33 -21.44 15.70
CA ARG A 65 -7.49 -20.75 15.15
C ARG A 65 -7.39 -20.76 13.63
N VAL A 66 -8.51 -21.04 12.95
CA VAL A 66 -8.57 -21.06 11.49
C VAL A 66 -9.69 -20.13 11.06
N ARG A 67 -9.39 -19.22 10.13
CA ARG A 67 -10.34 -18.25 9.62
C ARG A 67 -10.28 -18.19 8.09
N THR A 68 -11.46 -18.22 7.48
CA THR A 68 -11.64 -17.83 6.08
C THR A 68 -12.27 -16.45 6.09
N LEU A 69 -11.66 -15.50 5.39
CA LEU A 69 -12.16 -14.12 5.31
C LEU A 69 -12.93 -13.93 4.02
N ASP A 70 -13.77 -12.90 3.99
CA ASP A 70 -14.49 -12.52 2.78
C ASP A 70 -13.52 -12.14 1.66
N THR A 71 -13.92 -12.44 0.42
CA THR A 71 -13.13 -12.04 -0.75
C THR A 71 -13.21 -10.52 -0.91
N VAL A 72 -12.05 -9.89 -1.06
CA VAL A 72 -11.92 -8.45 -1.23
C VAL A 72 -11.70 -8.13 -2.71
N ASN A 73 -12.62 -7.38 -3.30
CA ASN A 73 -12.46 -6.89 -4.66
C ASN A 73 -11.70 -5.56 -4.65
N LEU A 74 -10.59 -5.51 -5.37
CA LEU A 74 -9.76 -4.33 -5.61
C LEU A 74 -9.88 -3.92 -7.06
N GLY A 75 -9.96 -2.63 -7.35
CA GLY A 75 -10.05 -2.20 -8.74
C GLY A 75 -10.41 -0.73 -8.95
N THR A 76 -10.55 -0.35 -10.21
CA THR A 76 -10.88 1.03 -10.59
C THR A 76 -12.24 1.50 -10.07
N SER A 77 -13.22 0.59 -9.92
CA SER A 77 -14.55 0.88 -9.40
C SER A 77 -14.67 0.64 -7.90
N GLU A 78 -13.87 -0.28 -7.35
CA GLU A 78 -13.97 -0.76 -5.98
C GLU A 78 -13.01 -0.01 -5.04
N GLY A 79 -11.97 0.62 -5.60
CA GLY A 79 -10.85 1.22 -4.88
C GLY A 79 -9.59 0.34 -4.98
N LEU A 80 -8.43 0.98 -5.09
CA LEU A 80 -7.13 0.29 -5.18
C LEU A 80 -6.57 -0.16 -3.83
N ILE A 81 -7.15 0.32 -2.73
CA ILE A 81 -6.71 0.03 -1.36
C ILE A 81 -7.91 -0.42 -0.54
N LYS A 82 -7.77 -1.50 0.23
CA LYS A 82 -8.76 -1.99 1.19
C LYS A 82 -8.10 -2.44 2.47
N GLN A 83 -8.85 -2.34 3.57
CA GLN A 83 -8.42 -2.79 4.88
C GLN A 83 -9.28 -3.95 5.34
N VAL A 84 -8.66 -4.92 6.01
CA VAL A 84 -9.34 -6.04 6.67
C VAL A 84 -8.78 -6.15 8.06
N ARG A 85 -9.65 -6.14 9.07
CA ARG A 85 -9.28 -6.31 10.48
C ARG A 85 -9.99 -7.49 11.06
N TYR A 86 -9.28 -8.29 11.84
CA TYR A 86 -9.87 -9.30 12.70
C TYR A 86 -9.01 -9.55 13.94
N ALA A 87 -9.56 -10.27 14.91
CA ALA A 87 -8.84 -10.70 16.10
C ALA A 87 -9.15 -12.16 16.44
N GLU A 88 -8.21 -12.78 17.14
CA GLU A 88 -8.33 -14.11 17.73
C GLU A 88 -7.88 -14.06 19.19
N THR A 89 -8.47 -14.90 20.04
CA THR A 89 -8.22 -14.89 21.48
C THR A 89 -7.88 -16.27 22.02
N ALA A 90 -7.18 -16.30 23.16
CA ALA A 90 -6.71 -17.50 23.85
C ALA A 90 -6.51 -17.24 25.36
N GLY A 91 -6.50 -18.31 26.15
CA GLY A 91 -6.10 -18.26 27.57
C GLY A 91 -7.06 -17.55 28.52
N GLY A 92 -8.05 -16.80 28.01
CA GLY A 92 -8.82 -15.87 28.84
C GLY A 92 -8.18 -14.47 28.96
N GLU A 93 -6.97 -14.28 28.44
CA GLU A 93 -6.20 -13.04 28.58
C GLU A 93 -5.46 -12.58 27.32
N ILE A 94 -5.23 -13.46 26.34
CA ILE A 94 -4.53 -13.10 25.11
C ILE A 94 -5.53 -12.67 24.03
N CYS A 95 -5.28 -11.52 23.41
CA CYS A 95 -5.93 -11.08 22.18
C CYS A 95 -4.92 -10.71 21.10
N ILE A 96 -5.01 -11.36 19.94
CA ILE A 96 -4.16 -11.07 18.78
C ILE A 96 -4.98 -10.33 17.74
N GLN A 97 -4.69 -9.04 17.53
CA GLN A 97 -5.31 -8.26 16.47
C GLN A 97 -4.47 -8.33 15.19
N VAL A 98 -5.13 -8.55 14.06
CA VAL A 98 -4.51 -8.56 12.72
C VAL A 98 -5.15 -7.47 11.88
N ASP A 99 -4.33 -6.53 11.44
CA ASP A 99 -4.67 -5.44 10.53
C ASP A 99 -3.99 -5.69 9.17
N LEU A 100 -4.79 -5.96 8.15
CA LEU A 100 -4.32 -6.13 6.78
C LEU A 100 -4.64 -4.91 5.93
N THR A 101 -3.68 -4.46 5.13
CA THR A 101 -3.86 -3.45 4.09
C THR A 101 -3.52 -4.07 2.73
N LEU A 102 -4.51 -4.18 1.86
CA LEU A 102 -4.36 -4.71 0.51
C LEU A 102 -4.28 -3.56 -0.48
N THR A 103 -3.20 -3.50 -1.28
CA THR A 103 -2.97 -2.45 -2.27
C THR A 103 -2.72 -3.07 -3.64
N LEU A 104 -3.61 -2.78 -4.61
CA LEU A 104 -3.48 -3.22 -5.99
C LEU A 104 -2.52 -2.31 -6.76
N ASN A 105 -1.48 -2.89 -7.37
CA ASN A 105 -0.62 -2.20 -8.31
C ASN A 105 -1.24 -2.26 -9.73
N PRO A 106 -1.71 -1.12 -10.29
CA PRO A 106 -2.37 -1.13 -11.60
C PRO A 106 -1.42 -1.39 -12.77
N ALA A 107 -0.10 -1.31 -12.57
CA ALA A 107 0.88 -1.52 -13.64
C ALA A 107 1.09 -3.00 -13.98
N ASP A 108 1.07 -3.89 -12.98
CA ASP A 108 1.37 -5.31 -13.13
C ASP A 108 0.31 -6.25 -12.53
N LEU A 109 -0.72 -5.69 -11.89
CA LEU A 109 -1.83 -6.39 -11.23
C LEU A 109 -1.42 -7.25 -10.03
N SER A 110 -0.22 -7.00 -9.48
CA SER A 110 0.17 -7.54 -8.18
C SER A 110 -0.59 -6.86 -7.04
N VAL A 111 -0.72 -7.55 -5.92
CA VAL A 111 -1.30 -7.01 -4.69
C VAL A 111 -0.22 -6.99 -3.63
N ASN A 112 0.10 -5.81 -3.12
CA ASN A 112 0.88 -5.67 -1.91
C ASN A 112 -0.04 -5.89 -0.70
N VAL A 113 0.37 -6.77 0.20
CA VAL A 113 -0.34 -7.15 1.41
C VAL A 113 0.51 -6.66 2.58
N GLY A 114 0.17 -5.49 3.11
CA GLY A 114 0.70 -5.02 4.39
C GLY A 114 -0.04 -5.71 5.53
N TYR A 115 0.69 -6.14 6.55
CA TYR A 115 0.10 -6.77 7.72
C TYR A 115 0.76 -6.26 9.00
N PHE A 116 -0.07 -5.92 9.97
CA PHE A 116 0.31 -5.46 11.29
C PHE A 116 -0.38 -6.38 12.32
N LEU A 117 0.40 -6.99 13.18
CA LEU A 117 -0.06 -7.85 14.26
C LEU A 117 0.18 -7.12 15.57
N SER A 118 -0.83 -7.13 16.43
CA SER A 118 -0.71 -6.71 17.83
C SER A 118 -1.02 -7.90 18.72
N LEU A 119 -0.21 -8.10 19.76
CA LEU A 119 -0.46 -9.02 20.85
C LEU A 119 -0.80 -8.18 22.08
N TYR A 120 -1.99 -8.42 22.62
CA TYR A 120 -2.44 -7.87 23.89
C TYR A 120 -2.53 -9.00 24.90
N GLU A 121 -1.98 -8.81 26.09
CA GLU A 121 -2.13 -9.67 27.26
C GLU A 121 -2.84 -8.87 28.37
N GLY A 122 -3.43 -9.52 29.36
CA GLY A 122 -4.10 -8.78 30.43
C GLY A 122 -4.91 -9.66 31.35
N THR A 123 -6.05 -9.16 31.82
CA THR A 123 -6.96 -9.93 32.69
C THR A 123 -8.24 -10.35 31.96
N SER A 124 -8.33 -10.08 30.66
CA SER A 124 -9.43 -10.44 29.78
C SER A 124 -8.95 -10.56 28.32
N GLU A 125 -9.70 -11.28 27.49
CA GLU A 125 -9.43 -11.42 26.04
C GLU A 125 -9.78 -10.17 25.20
N GLU A 126 -9.76 -8.97 25.79
CA GLU A 126 -10.11 -7.73 25.08
C GLU A 126 -8.91 -7.13 24.33
N CYS A 127 -9.00 -7.05 23.00
CA CYS A 127 -8.03 -6.29 22.21
C CYS A 127 -8.15 -4.78 22.50
N GLY A 128 -7.01 -4.14 22.79
CA GLY A 128 -6.94 -2.70 23.09
C GLY A 128 -6.63 -2.37 24.55
N GLY A 129 -6.37 -3.38 25.38
CA GLY A 129 -5.84 -3.26 26.73
C GLY A 129 -4.32 -3.09 26.76
N ASP A 130 -3.63 -3.98 27.49
CA ASP A 130 -2.18 -4.00 27.58
C ASP A 130 -1.58 -4.47 26.26
N LEU A 131 -0.64 -3.72 25.70
CA LEU A 131 -0.06 -4.02 24.38
C LEU A 131 1.38 -4.45 24.56
N ASP A 132 1.62 -5.75 24.46
CA ASP A 132 2.90 -6.33 24.83
C ASP A 132 3.70 -6.77 23.61
N GLY A 133 3.07 -6.87 22.44
CA GLY A 133 3.74 -7.27 21.21
C GLY A 133 3.22 -6.56 19.97
N THR A 134 4.13 -6.18 19.07
CA THR A 134 3.76 -5.78 17.71
C THR A 134 4.69 -6.37 16.66
N PHE A 135 4.16 -6.65 15.48
CA PHE A 135 4.93 -7.04 14.31
C PHE A 135 4.35 -6.39 13.06
N GLN A 136 5.21 -5.87 12.18
CA GLN A 136 4.77 -5.29 10.91
C GLN A 136 5.65 -5.75 9.75
N SER A 137 5.02 -6.14 8.65
CA SER A 137 5.72 -6.35 7.39
C SER A 137 4.75 -6.23 6.21
N ASP A 138 5.26 -6.46 5.01
CA ASP A 138 4.47 -6.50 3.79
C ASP A 138 5.03 -7.51 2.80
N ASP A 139 4.16 -8.03 1.95
CA ASP A 139 4.51 -8.98 0.91
C ASP A 139 3.77 -8.68 -0.38
N SER A 140 4.46 -8.81 -1.52
CA SER A 140 3.80 -8.76 -2.82
C SER A 140 3.34 -10.15 -3.27
N VAL A 141 2.11 -10.21 -3.77
CA VAL A 141 1.48 -11.38 -4.38
C VAL A 141 1.24 -11.09 -5.86
N GLY A 142 1.92 -11.84 -6.72
CA GLY A 142 1.85 -11.68 -8.17
C GLY A 142 0.43 -11.87 -8.71
N ARG A 143 0.17 -11.30 -9.89
CA ARG A 143 -1.06 -11.51 -10.64
C ARG A 143 -1.31 -13.01 -10.88
N ASP A 144 -2.54 -13.45 -10.64
CA ASP A 144 -3.01 -14.82 -10.89
C ASP A 144 -2.20 -15.89 -10.13
N THR A 145 -1.67 -15.50 -8.96
CA THR A 145 -0.88 -16.37 -8.09
C THR A 145 -1.44 -16.41 -6.67
N SER A 146 -0.98 -17.40 -5.90
CA SER A 146 -1.14 -17.44 -4.46
C SER A 146 0.20 -17.34 -3.75
N LYS A 147 0.17 -16.86 -2.51
CA LYS A 147 1.33 -16.81 -1.63
C LYS A 147 0.91 -17.15 -0.20
N THR A 148 1.77 -17.88 0.50
CA THR A 148 1.66 -18.09 1.95
C THR A 148 2.66 -17.16 2.63
N ILE A 149 2.15 -16.38 3.58
CA ILE A 149 2.89 -15.42 4.40
C ILE A 149 2.90 -15.98 5.83
N THR A 150 4.07 -15.97 6.47
CA THR A 150 4.19 -16.36 7.87
C THR A 150 4.76 -15.19 8.67
N ALA A 151 4.08 -14.84 9.75
CA ALA A 151 4.48 -13.78 10.66
C ALA A 151 4.41 -14.29 12.10
N THR A 152 5.27 -13.78 12.98
CA THR A 152 5.21 -14.10 14.41
C THR A 152 5.34 -12.81 15.19
N VAL A 153 4.40 -12.59 16.11
CA VAL A 153 4.47 -11.54 17.13
C VAL A 153 4.77 -12.23 18.46
N ASN A 154 5.69 -11.66 19.23
CA ASN A 154 6.03 -12.14 20.57
C ASN A 154 5.63 -11.06 21.58
N ASN A 155 5.31 -11.50 22.79
CA ASN A 155 5.29 -10.65 23.97
C ASN A 155 6.71 -10.12 24.23
N ASN A 156 6.85 -8.80 24.39
CA ASN A 156 8.12 -8.11 24.56
C ASN A 156 8.39 -7.68 26.02
N ASP A 157 7.40 -7.83 26.91
CA ASP A 157 7.46 -7.30 28.27
C ASP A 157 7.84 -8.39 29.26
N GLU A 158 7.08 -9.49 29.29
CA GLU A 158 7.27 -10.60 30.23
C GLU A 158 7.81 -11.87 29.54
N GLY A 159 7.53 -11.99 28.24
CA GLY A 159 8.05 -13.02 27.35
C GLY A 159 7.43 -14.39 27.64
N GLY A 160 7.53 -15.29 26.65
CA GLY A 160 6.86 -16.59 26.72
C GLY A 160 5.74 -16.66 25.70
N ASP A 161 4.84 -15.69 25.69
CA ASP A 161 3.69 -15.69 24.78
C ASP A 161 4.08 -15.26 23.37
N TRP A 162 3.46 -15.93 22.41
CA TRP A 162 3.61 -15.56 21.01
C TRP A 162 2.43 -16.03 20.19
N ALA A 163 2.24 -15.35 19.06
CA ALA A 163 1.29 -15.77 18.06
C ALA A 163 1.95 -15.83 16.69
N ARG A 164 1.80 -16.97 16.01
CA ARG A 164 2.23 -17.19 14.64
C ARG A 164 1.03 -17.18 13.70
N LEU A 165 0.99 -16.19 12.82
CA LEU A 165 0.07 -16.11 11.71
C LEU A 165 0.64 -16.84 10.49
N THR A 166 -0.17 -17.68 9.86
CA THR A 166 0.02 -18.20 8.50
C THR A 166 -1.14 -17.72 7.64
N LEU A 167 -0.88 -16.75 6.76
CA LEU A 167 -1.88 -16.15 5.87
C LEU A 167 -1.67 -16.67 4.44
N THR A 168 -2.66 -17.34 3.89
CA THR A 168 -2.72 -17.69 2.47
C THR A 168 -3.52 -16.63 1.72
N VAL A 169 -2.89 -16.03 0.72
CA VAL A 169 -3.46 -15.00 -0.13
C VAL A 169 -3.56 -15.54 -1.54
N LEU A 170 -4.75 -15.47 -2.14
CA LEU A 170 -4.97 -15.77 -3.56
C LEU A 170 -5.36 -14.47 -4.27
N ASN A 171 -4.59 -14.10 -5.29
CA ASN A 171 -4.86 -12.97 -6.17
C ASN A 171 -5.42 -13.48 -7.49
N ALA A 172 -6.73 -13.38 -7.71
CA ALA A 172 -7.44 -13.89 -8.89
C ALA A 172 -8.05 -12.76 -9.75
N PRO A 173 -8.44 -13.04 -11.01
CA PRO A 173 -9.15 -12.09 -11.87
C PRO A 173 -10.42 -11.51 -11.24
#